data_AF-X8DZY3-F1
#
_entry.id   AF-X8DZY3-F1
#
_cell.length_a   1.000
_cell.length_b   1.000
_cell.length_c   1.000
_cell.angle_alpha   90.00
_cell.angle_beta   90.00
_cell.angle_gamma   90.00
#
_symmetry.space_group_name_H-M   'P 1'
#
loop_
_entity.id
_entity.type
_entity.pdbx_description
1 polymer ?
#
loop_
_entity_poly.entity_id
_entity_poly.type
_entity_poly.pdbx_seq_one_letter_code
_entity_poly.pdbx_strand_id
1 'polypeptide(L)'
;MTVLQAVRLKGQVTATDLAVTLGADPAEVADTVERLAAAGLVEGDKVLKLSRDGRTRLGELLAEERKNIDEAALLAAYNDFRAVNADFKAAVTDWQLKDGEANTHQDAEYDAAVLAASPTYTNGCCRSSPRPPRNCPGSTHIPRSCKMRWTRSRRAMQRG
;
A
#
# COMPACT_ATOMS: atom_id res chain seq x y z
N MET A 1 -16.07 4.57 -13.04
CA MET A 1 -14.66 4.98 -13.28
C MET A 1 -13.71 3.79 -13.38
N THR A 2 -13.90 2.76 -12.56
CA THR A 2 -12.96 1.63 -12.36
C THR A 2 -12.41 1.00 -13.64
N VAL A 3 -13.27 0.68 -14.62
CA VAL A 3 -12.84 0.09 -15.91
C VAL A 3 -11.92 1.04 -16.68
N LEU A 4 -12.28 2.33 -16.81
CA LEU A 4 -11.44 3.33 -17.47
C LEU A 4 -10.09 3.49 -16.76
N GLN A 5 -10.09 3.47 -15.43
CA GLN A 5 -8.88 3.59 -14.63
C GLN A 5 -7.97 2.36 -14.77
N ALA A 6 -8.54 1.15 -14.78
CA ALA A 6 -7.78 -0.08 -14.99
C ALA A 6 -7.15 -0.14 -16.39
N VAL A 7 -7.89 0.27 -17.43
CA VAL A 7 -7.34 0.41 -18.80
C VAL A 7 -6.21 1.46 -18.82
N ARG A 8 -6.35 2.60 -18.13
CA ARG A 8 -5.27 3.60 -18.01
C ARG A 8 -4.02 3.03 -17.33
N LEU A 9 -4.17 2.26 -16.25
CA LEU A 9 -3.05 1.72 -15.48
C LEU A 9 -2.31 0.59 -16.21
N LYS A 10 -3.05 -0.23 -16.98
CA LYS A 10 -2.46 -1.26 -17.84
C LYS A 10 -1.90 -0.70 -19.14
N GLY A 11 -2.38 0.46 -19.59
CA GLY A 11 -2.04 1.10 -20.86
C GLY A 11 -2.73 0.44 -22.05
N GLN A 12 -2.59 -0.88 -22.16
CA GLN A 12 -3.24 -1.77 -23.13
C GLN A 12 -3.63 -3.07 -22.43
N VAL A 13 -4.84 -3.57 -22.66
CA VAL A 13 -5.36 -4.73 -21.91
C VAL A 13 -6.43 -5.49 -22.71
N THR A 14 -6.51 -6.81 -22.54
CA THR A 14 -7.62 -7.61 -23.07
C THR A 14 -8.83 -7.54 -22.12
N ALA A 15 -10.05 -7.84 -22.60
CA ALA A 15 -11.22 -7.90 -21.72
C ALA A 15 -11.06 -8.95 -20.60
N THR A 16 -10.44 -10.08 -20.91
CA THR A 16 -10.14 -11.15 -19.93
C THR A 16 -9.18 -10.68 -18.85
N ASP A 17 -8.06 -10.07 -19.23
CA ASP A 17 -7.07 -9.56 -18.27
C ASP A 17 -7.63 -8.39 -17.44
N LEU A 18 -8.56 -7.64 -18.02
CA LEU A 18 -9.26 -6.56 -17.34
C LEU A 18 -10.17 -7.11 -16.24
N ALA A 19 -10.93 -8.18 -16.51
CA ALA A 19 -11.74 -8.85 -15.49
C ALA A 19 -10.89 -9.42 -14.34
N VAL A 20 -9.76 -10.06 -14.66
CA VAL A 20 -8.79 -10.54 -13.67
C VAL A 20 -8.24 -9.39 -12.83
N THR A 21 -7.88 -8.27 -13.47
CA THR A 21 -7.35 -7.09 -12.79
C THR A 21 -8.37 -6.47 -11.82
N LEU A 22 -9.65 -6.49 -12.20
CA LEU A 22 -10.74 -5.93 -11.41
C LEU A 22 -11.28 -6.88 -10.35
N GLY A 23 -10.94 -8.18 -10.42
CA GLY A 23 -11.55 -9.21 -9.59
C GLY A 23 -13.07 -9.29 -9.76
N ALA A 24 -13.55 -8.98 -10.97
CA ALA A 24 -14.97 -8.84 -11.31
C ALA A 24 -15.41 -9.93 -12.30
N ASP A 25 -16.72 -10.12 -12.41
CA ASP A 25 -17.29 -11.06 -13.37
C ASP A 25 -16.94 -10.68 -14.81
N PRO A 26 -16.41 -11.63 -15.64
CA PRO A 26 -16.05 -11.33 -17.01
C PRO A 26 -17.19 -10.80 -17.87
N ALA A 27 -18.44 -11.24 -17.65
CA ALA A 27 -19.58 -10.75 -18.43
C ALA A 27 -19.92 -9.29 -18.07
N GLU A 28 -19.94 -8.95 -16.77
CA GLU A 28 -20.14 -7.55 -16.34
C GLU A 28 -19.05 -6.60 -16.87
N VAL A 29 -17.80 -7.06 -16.93
CA VAL A 29 -16.69 -6.28 -17.48
C VAL A 29 -16.84 -6.12 -18.99
N ALA A 30 -17.19 -7.18 -19.72
CA ALA A 30 -17.45 -7.13 -21.16
C ALA A 30 -18.57 -6.14 -21.49
N ASP A 31 -19.72 -6.24 -20.82
CA ASP A 31 -20.85 -5.31 -20.96
C ASP A 31 -20.44 -3.86 -20.71
N THR A 32 -19.59 -3.64 -19.71
CA THR A 32 -19.10 -2.30 -19.39
C THR A 32 -18.15 -1.78 -20.47
N VAL A 33 -17.26 -2.63 -20.99
CA VAL A 33 -16.37 -2.29 -22.09
C VAL A 33 -17.16 -1.94 -23.33
N GLU A 34 -18.18 -2.73 -23.68
CA GLU A 34 -19.04 -2.46 -24.84
C GLU A 34 -19.75 -1.10 -24.73
N ARG A 35 -20.34 -0.78 -23.57
CA ARG A 35 -20.94 0.54 -23.34
C ARG A 35 -19.94 1.68 -23.47
N LEU A 36 -18.72 1.49 -22.95
CA LEU A 36 -17.67 2.50 -23.03
C LEU A 36 -17.11 2.66 -24.46
N ALA A 37 -17.05 1.57 -25.22
CA ALA A 37 -16.66 1.59 -26.62
C ALA A 37 -17.73 2.28 -27.48
N ALA A 38 -19.01 1.97 -27.26
CA ALA A 38 -20.14 2.64 -27.90
C ALA A 38 -20.17 4.15 -27.57
N ALA A 39 -19.72 4.53 -26.37
CA ALA A 39 -19.56 5.93 -25.97
C ALA A 39 -18.27 6.60 -26.49
N GLY A 40 -17.44 5.89 -27.27
CA GLY A 40 -16.18 6.39 -27.81
C GLY A 40 -15.07 6.62 -26.77
N LEU A 41 -15.20 6.05 -25.57
CA LEU A 41 -14.24 6.25 -24.46
C LEU A 41 -13.15 5.17 -24.43
N VAL A 42 -13.43 3.99 -24.97
CA VAL A 42 -12.50 2.87 -25.13
C VAL A 42 -12.44 2.51 -26.62
N GLU A 43 -11.25 2.19 -27.11
CA GLU A 43 -11.03 1.80 -28.50
C GLU A 43 -10.16 0.53 -28.59
N GLY A 44 -10.33 -0.22 -29.68
CA GLY A 44 -9.63 -1.47 -29.98
C GLY A 44 -10.52 -2.71 -29.79
N ASP A 45 -10.26 -3.74 -30.60
CA ASP A 45 -11.09 -4.96 -30.59
C ASP A 45 -10.55 -6.01 -29.61
N LYS A 46 -9.32 -6.49 -29.84
CA LYS A 46 -8.67 -7.50 -28.98
C LYS A 46 -7.91 -6.87 -27.81
N VAL A 47 -7.34 -5.70 -28.05
CA VAL A 47 -6.53 -4.95 -27.09
C VAL A 47 -7.15 -3.58 -26.93
N LEU A 48 -7.69 -3.36 -25.74
CA LEU A 48 -8.41 -2.16 -25.35
C LEU A 48 -7.43 -1.09 -24.89
N LYS A 49 -7.67 0.16 -25.29
CA LYS A 49 -7.00 1.36 -24.77
C LYS A 49 -8.01 2.50 -24.63
N LEU A 50 -7.65 3.52 -23.83
CA LEU A 50 -8.46 4.74 -23.77
C LEU A 50 -8.29 5.55 -25.05
N SER A 51 -9.41 6.05 -25.58
CA SER A 51 -9.42 7.09 -26.60
C SER A 51 -8.97 8.44 -26.01
N ARG A 52 -8.86 9.48 -26.83
CA ARG A 52 -8.61 10.85 -26.32
C ARG A 52 -9.74 11.28 -25.38
N ASP A 53 -10.99 11.07 -25.79
CA ASP A 53 -12.17 11.46 -25.01
C ASP A 53 -12.31 10.61 -23.74
N GLY A 54 -11.95 9.33 -23.81
CA GLY A 54 -11.84 8.46 -22.64
C GLY A 54 -10.86 8.98 -21.58
N ARG A 55 -9.70 9.50 -22.01
CA ARG A 55 -8.72 10.13 -21.09
C ARG A 55 -9.28 11.41 -20.47
N THR A 56 -9.92 12.28 -21.27
CA THR A 56 -10.55 13.51 -20.78
C THR A 56 -11.63 13.18 -19.75
N ARG A 57 -12.55 12.27 -20.09
CA ARG A 57 -13.64 11.86 -19.21
C ARG A 57 -13.14 11.23 -17.91
N LEU A 58 -12.11 10.39 -17.98
CA LEU A 58 -11.47 9.84 -16.78
C LEU A 58 -10.85 10.95 -15.92
N GLY A 59 -10.24 11.97 -16.54
CA GLY A 59 -9.71 13.14 -15.84
C GLY A 59 -10.78 13.89 -15.04
N GLU A 60 -11.95 14.12 -15.64
CA GLU A 60 -13.11 14.73 -14.97
C GLU A 60 -13.58 13.88 -13.79
N LEU A 61 -13.78 12.58 -13.99
CA LEU A 61 -14.23 11.66 -12.93
C LEU A 61 -13.25 11.64 -11.75
N LEU A 62 -11.95 11.62 -12.03
CA LEU A 62 -10.90 11.68 -11.00
C LEU A 62 -10.86 13.05 -10.29
N ALA A 63 -11.16 14.14 -11.00
CA ALA A 63 -11.24 15.46 -10.39
C ALA A 63 -12.45 15.55 -9.45
N GLU A 64 -13.62 15.05 -9.86
CA GLU A 64 -14.81 14.99 -9.01
C GLU A 64 -14.60 14.10 -7.78
N GLU A 65 -13.97 12.93 -7.93
CA GLU A 65 -13.62 12.07 -6.80
C GLU A 65 -12.74 12.80 -5.79
N ARG A 66 -11.73 13.55 -6.27
CA ARG A 66 -10.80 14.30 -5.42
C ARG A 66 -11.44 15.46 -4.66
N LYS A 67 -12.54 16.07 -5.14
CA LYS A 67 -13.19 17.19 -4.45
C LYS A 67 -13.70 16.83 -3.05
N ASN A 68 -13.98 15.55 -2.80
CA ASN A 68 -14.52 15.07 -1.54
C ASN A 68 -13.44 14.51 -0.59
N ILE A 69 -12.16 14.62 -0.96
CA ILE A 69 -11.04 14.12 -0.17
C ILE A 69 -10.53 15.23 0.74
N ASP A 70 -10.32 14.91 2.02
CA ASP A 70 -9.51 15.74 2.92
C ASP A 70 -8.02 15.60 2.54
N GLU A 71 -7.54 16.56 1.74
CA GLU A 71 -6.17 16.57 1.24
C GLU A 71 -5.13 16.67 2.37
N ALA A 72 -5.45 17.39 3.45
CA ALA A 72 -4.55 17.52 4.59
C ALA A 72 -4.41 16.19 5.34
N ALA A 73 -5.53 15.48 5.57
CA ALA A 73 -5.50 14.16 6.17
C ALA A 73 -4.77 13.14 5.28
N LEU A 74 -4.98 13.19 3.95
CA LEU A 74 -4.28 12.33 3.01
C LEU A 74 -2.76 12.57 3.02
N LEU A 75 -2.34 13.84 3.00
CA LEU A 75 -0.93 14.20 3.02
C LEU A 75 -0.26 13.79 4.35
N ALA A 76 -0.95 13.98 5.47
CA ALA A 76 -0.48 13.51 6.77
C ALA A 76 -0.28 11.98 6.78
N ALA A 77 -1.27 11.21 6.31
CA ALA A 77 -1.16 9.76 6.21
C ALA A 77 -0.05 9.30 5.25
N TYR A 78 0.12 10.01 4.13
CA TYR A 78 1.21 9.73 3.18
C TYR A 78 2.59 9.99 3.80
N ASN A 79 2.75 11.09 4.54
CA ASN A 79 4.01 11.40 5.23
C ASN A 79 4.34 10.37 6.32
N ASP A 80 3.33 9.94 7.09
CA ASP A 80 3.49 8.87 8.08
C ASP A 80 3.95 7.56 7.41
N PHE A 81 3.33 7.20 6.27
CA PHE A 81 3.74 6.03 5.49
C PHE A 81 5.16 6.16 4.93
N ARG A 82 5.54 7.35 4.44
CA ARG A 82 6.87 7.60 3.85
C ARG A 82 8.00 7.30 4.82
N ALA A 83 7.84 7.66 6.10
CA ALA A 83 8.82 7.34 7.14
C ALA A 83 8.95 5.82 7.32
N VAL A 84 7.83 5.11 7.52
CA VAL A 84 7.83 3.65 7.68
C VAL A 84 8.40 2.93 6.46
N ASN A 85 8.07 3.39 5.26
CA ASN A 85 8.53 2.80 4.01
C ASN A 85 10.04 3.02 3.77
N ALA A 86 10.60 4.14 4.24
CA ALA A 86 12.05 4.38 4.14
C ALA A 86 12.81 3.33 4.96
N ASP A 87 12.42 3.15 6.22
CA ASP A 87 13.07 2.19 7.09
C ASP A 87 12.84 0.74 6.64
N PHE A 88 11.63 0.42 6.16
CA PHE A 88 11.34 -0.90 5.59
C PHE A 88 12.24 -1.19 4.38
N LYS A 89 12.44 -0.21 3.49
CA LYS A 89 13.34 -0.35 2.35
C LYS A 89 14.79 -0.55 2.77
N ALA A 90 15.26 0.17 3.79
CA ALA A 90 16.58 -0.04 4.35
C ALA A 90 16.75 -1.47 4.87
N ALA A 91 15.79 -1.98 5.66
CA ALA A 91 15.83 -3.35 6.15
C ALA A 91 15.80 -4.40 5.02
N VAL A 92 15.02 -4.17 3.95
CA VAL A 92 15.03 -5.04 2.76
C VAL A 92 16.39 -5.00 2.08
N THR A 93 17.02 -3.83 1.96
CA THR A 93 18.37 -3.69 1.40
C THR A 93 19.41 -4.41 2.25
N ASP A 94 19.41 -4.24 3.57
CA ASP A 94 20.33 -4.91 4.50
C ASP A 94 20.12 -6.44 4.51
N TRP A 95 18.89 -6.89 4.24
CA TRP A 95 18.59 -8.31 4.12
C TRP A 95 19.11 -8.87 2.79
N GLN A 96 19.00 -8.10 1.70
CA GLN A 96 19.44 -8.51 0.36
C GLN A 96 20.96 -8.39 0.16
N LEU A 97 21.61 -7.47 0.85
CA LEU A 97 23.03 -7.16 0.68
C LEU A 97 23.80 -7.34 2.00
N LYS A 98 24.97 -7.97 1.92
CA LYS A 98 25.94 -8.07 3.01
C LYS A 98 27.30 -7.60 2.48
N ASP A 99 27.87 -6.57 3.09
CA ASP A 99 29.13 -5.94 2.68
C ASP A 99 29.16 -5.47 1.19
N GLY A 100 27.99 -5.06 0.68
CA GLY A 100 27.84 -4.56 -0.71
C GLY A 100 27.60 -5.65 -1.76
N GLU A 101 27.68 -6.92 -1.37
CA GLU A 101 27.40 -8.08 -2.23
C GLU A 101 26.07 -8.73 -1.87
N ALA A 102 25.53 -9.58 -2.76
CA ALA A 102 24.31 -10.33 -2.47
C ALA A 102 24.47 -11.21 -1.23
N ASN A 103 23.56 -11.08 -0.27
CA ASN A 103 23.55 -11.90 0.94
C ASN A 103 23.29 -13.37 0.58
N THR A 104 24.17 -14.27 1.02
CA THR A 104 24.07 -15.70 0.75
C THR A 104 23.11 -16.43 1.70
N HIS A 105 22.60 -15.74 2.74
CA HIS A 105 21.71 -16.29 3.77
C HIS A 105 22.26 -17.52 4.52
N GLN A 106 23.60 -17.67 4.56
CA GLN A 106 24.26 -18.72 5.34
C GLN A 106 24.47 -18.33 6.81
N ASP A 107 24.30 -17.04 7.12
CA ASP A 107 24.44 -16.47 8.47
C ASP A 107 23.04 -16.15 9.01
N ALA A 108 22.44 -17.14 9.68
CA ALA A 108 21.10 -17.02 10.24
C ALA A 108 21.00 -15.97 11.37
N GLU A 109 22.12 -15.66 12.05
CA GLU A 109 22.17 -14.64 13.10
C GLU A 109 22.11 -13.24 12.50
N TYR A 110 22.87 -12.99 11.43
CA TYR A 110 22.80 -11.75 10.67
C TYR A 110 21.39 -11.49 10.14
N ASP A 111 20.80 -12.50 9.50
CA ASP A 111 19.43 -12.42 8.99
C ASP A 111 18.45 -12.08 10.14
N ALA A 112 18.46 -12.85 11.23
CA ALA A 112 17.60 -12.58 12.39
C ALA A 112 17.78 -11.16 12.96
N ALA A 113 19.00 -10.63 12.97
CA ALA A 113 19.29 -9.27 13.42
C ALA A 113 18.68 -8.20 12.49
N VAL A 114 18.79 -8.37 11.17
CA VAL A 114 18.20 -7.46 10.18
C VAL A 114 16.68 -7.41 10.31
N LEU A 115 16.00 -8.56 10.49
CA LEU A 115 14.54 -8.58 10.69
C LEU A 115 14.12 -7.94 12.00
N ALA A 116 14.89 -8.16 13.08
CA ALA A 116 14.60 -7.58 14.38
C ALA A 116 14.78 -6.05 14.40
N ALA A 117 15.67 -5.51 13.57
CA ALA A 117 15.90 -4.07 13.43
C ALA A 117 14.81 -3.37 12.59
N SER A 118 14.04 -4.11 11.77
CA SER A 118 12.99 -3.54 10.92
C SER A 118 11.85 -2.91 11.73
N PRO A 119 11.49 -1.65 11.49
CA PRO A 119 10.45 -0.99 12.26
C PRO A 119 9.04 -1.45 11.94
N THR A 120 8.81 -2.26 10.91
CA THR A 120 7.53 -2.97 10.75
C THR A 120 7.28 -3.91 11.93
N TYR A 121 8.34 -4.53 12.46
CA TYR A 121 8.28 -5.38 13.65
C TYR A 121 8.13 -4.55 14.94
N THR A 122 8.82 -3.42 15.06
CA THR A 122 8.76 -2.57 16.28
C THR A 122 7.52 -1.66 16.33
N ASN A 123 7.05 -1.08 15.22
CA ASN A 123 5.83 -0.27 15.15
C ASN A 123 4.55 -1.12 15.15
N GLY A 124 4.58 -2.34 14.59
CA GLY A 124 3.47 -3.31 14.70
C GLY A 124 3.15 -3.68 16.17
N CYS A 125 4.20 -3.77 17.00
CA CYS A 125 4.08 -3.91 18.46
C CYS A 125 3.42 -2.69 19.14
N CYS A 126 3.63 -1.48 18.61
CA CYS A 126 3.07 -0.25 19.21
C CYS A 126 1.58 -0.02 18.89
N ARG A 127 1.07 -0.57 17.77
CA ARG A 127 -0.29 -0.29 17.26
C ARG A 127 -1.35 -1.29 17.73
N SER A 128 -0.96 -2.50 18.13
CA SER A 128 -1.87 -3.66 18.27
C SER A 128 -2.35 -3.98 19.70
N SER A 129 -1.82 -3.35 20.76
CA SER A 129 -2.21 -3.71 22.14
C SER A 129 -1.92 -2.62 23.19
N PRO A 130 -2.76 -2.47 24.24
CA PRO A 130 -2.47 -1.65 25.41
C PRO A 130 -1.34 -2.20 26.29
N ARG A 131 -0.81 -3.39 25.99
CA ARG A 131 0.35 -4.01 26.66
C ARG A 131 1.35 -4.54 25.62
N PRO A 132 2.68 -4.50 25.89
CA PRO A 132 3.67 -5.07 24.98
C PRO A 132 3.43 -6.58 24.82
N PRO A 133 3.26 -7.10 23.58
CA PRO A 133 3.26 -8.54 23.33
C PRO A 133 4.59 -9.18 23.76
N ARG A 134 4.55 -10.47 24.15
CA ARG A 134 5.73 -11.23 24.62
C ARG A 134 6.87 -11.33 23.59
N ASN A 135 6.57 -11.13 22.31
CA ASN A 135 7.52 -11.28 21.20
C ASN A 135 8.09 -9.94 20.69
N CYS A 136 7.84 -8.83 21.38
CA CYS A 136 8.48 -7.56 21.02
C CYS A 136 9.93 -7.52 21.52
N PRO A 137 10.87 -6.93 20.76
CA PRO A 137 12.25 -6.79 21.20
C PRO A 137 12.33 -5.99 22.52
N GLY A 138 13.35 -6.31 23.33
CA GLY A 138 13.61 -5.68 24.62
C GLY A 138 13.71 -4.14 24.54
N SER A 139 13.48 -3.48 25.67
CA SER A 139 13.16 -2.04 25.78
C SER A 139 14.12 -1.04 25.12
N THR A 140 15.32 -1.47 24.72
CA THR A 140 16.35 -0.64 24.09
C THR A 140 15.97 -0.16 22.69
N HIS A 141 15.17 -0.92 21.95
CA HIS A 141 14.81 -0.60 20.55
C HIS A 141 13.38 -0.02 20.38
N ILE A 142 12.68 0.25 21.49
CA ILE A 142 11.31 0.76 21.47
C ILE A 142 11.31 2.30 21.42
N PRO A 143 10.66 2.93 20.42
CA PRO A 143 10.53 4.38 20.35
C PRO A 143 9.94 4.99 21.63
N ARG A 144 10.46 6.15 22.06
CA ARG A 144 9.97 6.88 23.26
C ARG A 144 8.46 7.14 23.22
N SER A 145 7.91 7.39 22.04
CA SER A 145 6.48 7.57 21.79
C SER A 145 5.64 6.35 22.20
N CYS A 146 6.11 5.13 21.92
CA CYS A 146 5.44 3.90 22.33
C CYS A 146 5.52 3.68 23.84
N LYS A 147 6.67 3.95 24.46
CA LYS A 147 6.85 3.88 25.92
C LYS A 147 5.88 4.81 26.64
N MET A 148 5.69 6.03 26.15
CA MET A 148 4.74 6.99 26.73
C MET A 148 3.29 6.52 26.59
N ARG A 149 2.89 5.97 25.43
CA ARG A 149 1.53 5.47 25.18
C ARG A 149 1.15 4.35 26.16
N TRP A 150 2.01 3.34 26.33
CA TRP A 150 1.73 2.24 27.28
C TRP A 150 1.73 2.69 28.74
N THR A 151 2.58 3.66 29.10
CA THR A 151 2.60 4.22 30.47
C THR A 151 1.30 4.95 30.80
N ARG A 152 0.73 5.69 29.84
CA ARG A 152 -0.59 6.34 30.00
C ARG A 152 -1.71 5.32 30.11
N SER A 153 -1.73 4.27 29.26
CA SER A 153 -2.73 3.20 29.33
C SER A 153 -2.71 2.45 30.66
N ARG A 154 -1.52 2.14 31.23
CA ARG A 154 -1.43 1.49 32.54
C ARG A 154 -1.97 2.35 33.68
N ARG A 155 -1.69 3.66 33.67
CA ARG A 155 -2.21 4.60 34.69
C ARG A 155 -3.72 4.74 34.64
N ALA A 156 -4.32 4.70 33.46
CA ALA A 156 -5.78 4.70 33.30
C ALA A 156 -6.42 3.42 33.85
N MET A 157 -5.77 2.26 33.68
CA MET A 157 -6.27 0.96 34.15
C MET A 157 -6.16 0.74 35.67
N GLN A 158 -5.32 1.53 36.37
CA GLN A 158 -5.13 1.45 37.83
C GLN A 158 -5.99 2.44 38.62
N ARG A 159 -6.71 3.33 37.94
CA ARG A 159 -7.58 4.37 38.53
C ARG A 159 -9.07 4.06 38.37
N GLY A 160 -9.40 2.86 37.90
CA GLY A 160 -10.76 2.33 37.79
C GLY A 160 -10.98 1.18 38.78
#